data_AF-A0A087SWV4-F1
#
_entry.id   AF-A0A087SWV4-F1
#
_cell.length_a   1.000
_cell.length_b   1.000
_cell.length_c   1.000
_cell.angle_alpha   90.00
_cell.angle_beta   90.00
_cell.angle_gamma   90.00
#
_symmetry.space_group_name_H-M   'P 1'
#
loop_
_entity.id
_entity.type
_entity.pdbx_description
1 polymer ?
#
loop_
_entity_poly.entity_id
_entity_poly.type
_entity_poly.pdbx_seq_one_letter_code
_entity_poly.pdbx_strand_id
1 'polypeptide(L)'
;MIHAYLFVTENNKDRTGHGPEFLSHMHRINKETGARITVFHNFHDEVEVYRTHWWKCDGPCQNKHPFFGIVKRAMNRAPGPNDNWWA
;
A
#
# COMPACT_ATOMS: atom_id res chain seq x y z
N MET A 1 -5.67 4.55 -10.63
CA MET A 1 -6.57 4.00 -11.68
C MET A 1 -5.97 4.01 -13.10
N ILE A 2 -4.96 4.83 -13.43
CA ILE A 2 -4.31 4.84 -14.75
C ILE A 2 -3.81 3.43 -15.15
N HIS A 3 -3.20 2.68 -14.22
CA HIS A 3 -2.80 1.27 -14.43
C HIS A 3 -3.93 0.37 -14.92
N ALA A 4 -5.11 0.46 -14.30
CA ALA A 4 -6.25 -0.38 -14.65
C ALA A 4 -6.77 -0.07 -16.07
N TYR A 5 -6.78 1.21 -16.44
CA TYR A 5 -7.13 1.63 -17.80
C TYR A 5 -6.16 1.03 -18.83
N LEU A 6 -4.86 1.20 -18.62
CA LEU A 6 -3.82 0.67 -19.52
C LEU A 6 -3.81 -0.85 -19.62
N PHE A 7 -4.16 -1.55 -18.54
CA PHE A 7 -4.34 -3.00 -18.57
C PHE A 7 -5.47 -3.43 -19.51
N VAL A 8 -6.60 -2.71 -19.47
CA VAL A 8 -7.79 -3.04 -20.28
C VAL A 8 -7.64 -2.62 -21.74
N THR A 9 -7.05 -1.46 -22.02
CA THR A 9 -7.06 -0.87 -23.38
C THR A 9 -5.81 -1.17 -24.19
N GLU A 10 -4.64 -1.24 -23.55
CA GLU A 10 -3.34 -1.33 -24.24
C GLU A 10 -2.63 -2.68 -24.00
N ASN A 11 -3.22 -3.58 -23.20
CA ASN A 11 -2.59 -4.82 -22.74
C ASN A 11 -1.17 -4.56 -22.20
N ASN A 12 -1.02 -3.46 -21.46
CA ASN A 12 0.29 -2.87 -21.18
C ASN A 12 1.12 -3.79 -20.26
N LYS A 13 2.16 -4.42 -20.83
CA LYS A 13 3.09 -5.33 -20.13
C LYS A 13 4.36 -4.63 -19.64
N ASP A 14 4.38 -3.29 -19.65
CA ASP A 14 5.58 -2.53 -19.32
C ASP A 14 6.05 -2.84 -17.89
N ARG A 15 7.33 -3.21 -17.76
CA ARG A 15 7.89 -3.79 -16.51
C ARG A 15 7.93 -2.79 -15.36
N THR A 16 7.91 -1.49 -15.67
CA THR A 16 8.01 -0.42 -14.68
C THR A 16 6.66 0.07 -14.15
N GLY A 17 5.56 -0.31 -14.83
CA GLY A 17 4.21 0.19 -14.59
C GLY A 17 3.97 1.65 -15.00
N HIS A 18 5.01 2.48 -15.16
CA HIS A 18 4.88 3.94 -15.35
C HIS A 18 5.54 4.44 -16.64
N GLY A 19 5.34 3.69 -17.73
CA GLY A 19 5.85 4.04 -19.06
C GLY A 19 5.21 5.29 -19.68
N PRO A 20 5.56 5.62 -20.94
CA PRO A 20 5.09 6.82 -21.63
C PRO A 20 3.56 7.01 -21.61
N GLU A 21 2.80 5.93 -21.77
CA GLU A 21 1.33 5.99 -21.72
C GLU A 21 0.78 6.35 -20.34
N PHE A 22 1.41 5.83 -19.29
CA PHE A 22 1.06 6.21 -17.91
C PHE A 22 1.32 7.71 -17.69
N LEU A 23 2.49 8.18 -18.11
CA LEU A 23 2.88 9.59 -17.98
C LEU A 23 1.93 10.51 -18.75
N SER A 24 1.56 10.13 -19.99
CA SER A 24 0.61 10.86 -20.82
C SER A 24 -0.73 11.06 -20.11
N HIS A 25 -1.32 9.98 -19.58
CA HIS A 25 -2.57 10.07 -18.82
C HIS A 25 -2.42 10.83 -17.51
N MET A 26 -1.32 10.64 -16.78
CA MET A 26 -1.03 11.38 -15.55
C MET A 26 -1.01 12.89 -15.81
N HIS A 27 -0.26 13.33 -16.84
CA HIS A 27 -0.18 14.74 -17.21
C HIS A 27 -1.53 15.29 -17.68
N ARG A 28 -2.26 14.54 -18.51
CA ARG A 28 -3.60 14.92 -18.97
C ARG A 28 -4.55 15.16 -17.79
N ILE A 29 -4.66 14.20 -16.87
CA ILE A 29 -5.56 14.29 -15.71
C ILE A 29 -5.16 15.43 -14.77
N ASN A 30 -3.87 15.57 -14.46
CA ASN A 30 -3.40 16.68 -13.62
C ASN A 30 -3.75 18.04 -14.23
N LYS A 31 -3.58 18.19 -15.56
CA LYS A 31 -3.93 19.43 -16.27
C LYS A 31 -5.43 19.71 -16.25
N GLU A 32 -6.26 18.69 -16.45
CA GLU A 32 -7.72 18.84 -16.53
C GLU A 32 -8.38 19.07 -15.16
N THR A 33 -7.81 18.53 -14.08
CA THR A 33 -8.45 18.49 -12.75
C THR A 33 -7.76 19.34 -11.69
N GLY A 34 -6.52 19.78 -11.92
CA GLY A 34 -5.68 20.39 -10.89
C GLY A 34 -5.12 19.39 -9.87
N ALA A 35 -5.31 18.08 -10.07
CA ALA A 35 -4.72 17.05 -9.24
C ALA A 35 -3.18 17.04 -9.34
N ARG A 36 -2.53 16.34 -8.41
CA ARG A 36 -1.06 16.15 -8.37
C ARG A 36 -0.70 14.67 -8.31
N ILE A 37 -1.16 13.91 -9.30
CA ILE A 37 -0.77 12.50 -9.49
C ILE A 37 0.73 12.47 -9.81
N THR A 38 1.48 11.57 -9.15
CA THR A 38 2.91 11.35 -9.41
C THR A 38 3.19 9.88 -9.69
N VAL A 39 4.36 9.57 -10.28
CA VAL A 39 4.82 8.18 -10.47
C VAL A 39 5.22 7.50 -9.16
N PHE A 40 5.50 8.30 -8.13
CA PHE A 40 5.77 7.80 -6.80
C PHE A 40 4.46 7.54 -6.08
N HIS A 41 4.37 6.36 -5.50
CA HIS A 41 3.25 5.99 -4.66
C HIS A 41 3.71 6.08 -3.22
N ASN A 42 3.13 6.98 -2.44
CA ASN A 42 3.20 6.84 -1.00
C ASN A 42 2.04 5.92 -0.56
N PHE A 43 2.16 4.63 -0.85
CA PHE A 43 1.13 3.64 -0.54
C PHE A 43 0.93 3.41 0.97
N HIS A 44 1.70 4.05 1.84
CA HIS A 44 1.60 3.82 3.28
C HIS A 44 0.20 4.12 3.82
N ASP A 45 -0.40 5.24 3.40
CA ASP A 45 -1.75 5.62 3.85
C ASP A 45 -2.81 4.65 3.30
N GLU A 46 -2.68 4.25 2.03
CA GLU A 46 -3.59 3.28 1.42
C GLU A 46 -3.47 1.90 2.08
N VAL A 47 -2.26 1.43 2.35
CA VAL A 47 -2.01 0.16 3.05
C VAL A 47 -2.55 0.22 4.48
N GLU A 48 -2.42 1.36 5.15
CA GLU A 48 -2.93 1.54 6.52
C GLU A 48 -4.46 1.46 6.57
N VAL A 49 -5.16 2.00 5.56
CA VAL A 49 -6.64 1.85 5.41
C VAL A 49 -7.04 0.37 5.38
N TYR A 50 -6.26 -0.48 4.73
CA TYR A 50 -6.58 -1.91 4.65
C TYR A 50 -6.21 -2.70 5.90
N ARG A 51 -5.30 -2.21 6.75
CA ARG A 51 -4.88 -2.91 7.98
C ARG A 51 -5.87 -2.66 9.12
N THR A 52 -7.09 -3.15 8.97
CA THR A 52 -8.20 -2.90 9.91
C THR A 52 -8.16 -3.75 11.19
N HIS A 53 -7.37 -4.83 11.24
CA HIS A 53 -7.31 -5.74 12.39
C HIS A 53 -6.07 -5.48 13.23
N TRP A 54 -6.28 -5.10 14.50
CA TRP A 54 -5.24 -4.59 15.39
C TRP A 54 -5.17 -5.45 16.65
N TRP A 55 -3.96 -5.76 17.08
CA TRP A 55 -3.68 -6.41 18.35
C TRP A 55 -2.61 -5.62 19.10
N LYS A 56 -2.76 -5.52 20.42
CA LYS A 56 -1.78 -4.91 21.30
C LYS A 56 -1.39 -5.92 22.37
N CYS A 57 -0.11 -6.27 22.40
CA CYS A 57 0.47 -7.12 23.42
C CYS A 57 0.42 -6.39 24.78
N ASP A 58 0.12 -7.11 25.86
CA ASP A 58 -0.01 -6.61 27.22
C ASP A 58 1.29 -6.68 28.03
N GLY A 59 2.30 -7.40 27.50
CA GLY A 59 3.61 -7.56 28.13
C GLY A 59 4.62 -6.42 27.90
N PRO A 60 5.91 -6.65 28.22
CA PRO A 60 6.98 -5.65 28.12
C PRO A 60 7.24 -5.12 26.70
N CYS A 61 6.77 -5.85 25.68
CA CYS A 61 6.77 -5.48 24.27
C CYS A 61 6.22 -4.06 24.01
N GLN A 62 5.29 -3.56 24.85
CA GLN A 62 4.65 -2.26 24.69
C GLN A 62 5.62 -1.09 24.74
N ASN A 63 6.77 -1.26 25.40
CA ASN A 63 7.78 -0.23 25.56
C ASN A 63 8.97 -0.43 24.62
N LYS A 64 8.90 -1.39 23.69
CA LYS A 64 10.01 -1.73 22.79
C LYS A 64 9.76 -1.18 21.38
N HIS A 65 10.67 -0.31 20.93
CA HIS A 65 10.76 0.11 19.53
C HIS A 65 11.05 -1.10 18.62
N PRO A 66 10.55 -1.14 17.37
CA PRO A 66 9.74 -0.11 16.69
C PRO A 66 8.23 -0.25 16.86
N PHE A 67 7.74 -1.40 17.32
CA PHE A 67 6.33 -1.74 17.18
C PHE A 67 5.50 -1.44 18.43
N PHE A 68 6.13 -1.25 19.59
CA PHE A 68 5.44 -0.94 20.85
C PHE A 68 4.29 -1.90 21.16
N GLY A 69 4.51 -3.18 20.88
CA GLY A 69 3.54 -4.26 21.09
C GLY A 69 2.36 -4.28 20.11
N ILE A 70 2.35 -3.44 19.07
CA ILE A 70 1.24 -3.33 18.12
C ILE A 70 1.50 -4.20 16.89
N VAL A 71 0.49 -4.98 16.50
CA VAL A 71 0.43 -5.68 15.22
C VAL A 71 -0.82 -5.25 14.48
N LYS A 72 -0.67 -4.80 13.23
CA LYS A 72 -1.79 -4.44 12.34
C LYS A 72 -1.77 -5.32 11.10
N ARG A 73 -2.92 -5.88 10.71
CA ARG A 73 -3.05 -6.77 9.53
C ARG A 73 -4.31 -6.44 8.75
N ALA A 74 -4.27 -6.73 7.45
CA ALA A 74 -5.44 -6.64 6.57
C ALA A 74 -6.40 -7.83 6.72
N MET A 75 -5.91 -8.96 7.22
CA MET A 75 -6.72 -10.14 7.51
C MET A 75 -6.92 -10.28 9.01
N ASN A 76 -8.09 -10.77 9.42
CA ASN A 76 -8.41 -11.09 10.81
C ASN A 76 -7.71 -12.37 11.30
N ARG A 77 -6.38 -12.35 11.32
CA ARG A 77 -5.52 -13.44 11.80
C ARG A 77 -4.73 -12.92 12.99
N ALA A 78 -5.09 -13.37 14.19
CA ALA A 78 -4.37 -13.01 15.40
C ALA A 78 -2.88 -13.42 15.32
N PRO A 79 -1.98 -12.70 16.03
CA PRO A 79 -0.61 -13.15 16.21
C PRO A 79 -0.54 -14.52 16.88
N GLY A 80 0.38 -15.38 16.45
CA GLY A 80 0.51 -16.72 17.02
C GLY A 80 1.70 -17.53 16.47
N PRO A 81 1.81 -18.82 16.84
CA PRO A 81 2.96 -19.68 16.51
C PRO A 81 3.31 -19.83 15.02
N ASN A 82 2.36 -19.53 14.14
CA ASN A 82 2.58 -19.53 12.69
C ASN A 82 3.32 -18.28 12.19
N ASP A 83 3.53 -17.29 13.06
CA ASP A 83 4.35 -16.12 12.75
C ASP A 83 5.83 -16.44 12.97
N ASN A 84 6.65 -16.10 11.98
CA ASN A 84 8.09 -16.35 12.00
C ASN A 84 8.85 -15.67 13.17
N TRP A 85 8.22 -14.70 13.84
CA TRP A 85 8.78 -13.96 14.96
C TRP A 85 8.26 -14.42 16.34
N TRP A 86 7.43 -15.48 16.40
CA TRP A 86 6.79 -15.93 17.65
C TRP A 86 7.73 -16.64 18.65
N ALA A 87 8.98 -16.94 18.27
CA ALA A 87 9.91 -17.74 19.05
C ALA A 87 10.25 -17.16 20.44
#